data_AF-A0A2V9ZWB9-F1
#
_entry.id   AF-A0A2V9ZWB9-F1
#
_cell.length_a   1.000
_cell.length_b   1.000
_cell.length_c   1.000
_cell.angle_alpha   90.00
_cell.angle_beta   90.00
_cell.angle_gamma   90.00
#
_symmetry.space_group_name_H-M   'P 1'
#
loop_
_entity.id
_entity.type
_entity.pdbx_description
1 polymer ?
#
loop_
_entity_poly.entity_id
_entity_poly.type
_entity_poly.pdbx_seq_one_letter_code
_entity_poly.pdbx_strand_id
1 'polypeptide(L)'
;MTCKEMRERMPDLAFGGTSVSGEMEAHVRSCSECAGKLEEIRKTMALLDEWQTPEPSPYFDTRLQARLREEKAKAPAGWLVWIRKPALALVATVLLIVGITMFRRDKVPDIAGVPGTAVGDLQQLDKNQDLYSDFDVLDDLQVEQDQTANP
;
A
#
# COMPACT_ATOMS: atom_id res chain seq x y z
N MET A 1 8.34 18.01 -27.90
CA MET A 1 7.11 18.80 -28.10
C MET A 1 7.32 19.93 -29.10
N THR A 2 6.26 20.35 -29.77
CA THR A 2 6.27 21.47 -30.73
C THR A 2 5.90 22.79 -30.05
N CYS A 3 6.25 23.93 -30.66
CA CYS A 3 5.85 25.25 -30.16
C CYS A 3 4.32 25.44 -30.13
N LYS A 4 3.57 24.71 -30.98
CA LYS A 4 2.11 24.73 -30.99
C LYS A 4 1.56 24.05 -29.73
N GLU A 5 2.04 22.84 -29.44
CA GLU A 5 1.66 22.07 -28.25
C GLU A 5 2.02 22.82 -26.96
N MET A 6 3.20 23.46 -26.92
CA MET A 6 3.60 24.29 -25.78
C MET A 6 2.59 25.41 -25.52
N ARG A 7 2.19 26.12 -26.58
CA ARG A 7 1.30 27.28 -26.47
C ARG A 7 -0.10 26.91 -25.98
N GLU A 8 -0.59 25.75 -26.39
CA GLU A 8 -1.89 25.24 -25.94
C GLU A 8 -1.88 24.88 -24.44
N ARG A 9 -0.74 24.39 -23.92
CA ARG A 9 -0.59 24.01 -22.49
C ARG A 9 0.04 25.08 -21.60
N MET A 10 0.50 26.17 -22.19
CA MET A 10 1.15 27.28 -21.49
C MET A 10 0.28 27.94 -20.41
N PRO A 11 -1.04 28.15 -20.61
CA PRO A 11 -1.88 28.74 -19.58
C PRO A 11 -1.91 27.92 -18.29
N ASP A 12 -2.06 26.60 -18.39
CA ASP A 12 -2.05 25.70 -17.23
C ASP A 12 -0.74 25.82 -16.42
N LEU A 13 0.38 26.01 -17.12
CA LEU A 13 1.68 26.24 -16.49
C LEU A 13 1.77 27.62 -15.80
N ALA A 14 1.14 28.64 -16.38
CA ALA A 14 1.14 29.99 -15.84
C ALA A 14 0.23 30.15 -14.62
N PHE A 15 -0.90 29.42 -14.57
CA PHE A 15 -1.86 29.45 -13.46
C PHE A 15 -1.49 28.50 -12.29
N GLY A 16 -0.31 27.86 -12.33
CA GLY A 16 0.16 26.98 -11.25
C GLY A 16 -0.50 25.59 -11.26
N GLY A 17 -0.95 25.09 -12.42
CA GLY A 17 -1.48 23.75 -12.58
C GLY A 17 -0.46 22.66 -12.19
N THR A 18 -0.95 21.56 -11.63
CA THR A 18 -0.18 20.56 -10.86
C THR A 18 0.75 19.64 -11.65
N SER A 19 1.04 19.89 -12.93
CA SER A 19 1.95 19.01 -13.68
C SER A 19 2.74 19.73 -14.77
N VAL A 20 3.91 20.23 -14.38
CA VAL A 20 4.97 20.56 -15.34
C VAL A 20 5.60 19.24 -15.80
N SER A 21 5.39 18.84 -17.05
CA SER A 21 6.16 17.74 -17.63
C SER A 21 7.61 18.21 -17.89
N GLY A 22 8.59 17.35 -17.69
CA GLY A 22 10.00 17.68 -17.95
C GLY A 22 10.26 18.12 -19.39
N GLU A 23 9.44 17.64 -20.34
CA GLU A 23 9.49 18.07 -21.74
C GLU A 23 9.10 19.56 -21.92
N MET A 24 8.11 20.05 -21.16
CA MET A 24 7.68 21.45 -21.19
C MET A 24 8.78 22.38 -20.68
N GLU A 25 9.42 21.99 -19.57
CA GLU A 25 10.53 22.76 -19.01
C GLU A 25 11.75 22.77 -19.94
N ALA A 26 12.08 21.63 -20.56
CA ALA A 26 13.16 21.53 -21.52
C ALA A 26 12.93 22.43 -22.74
N HIS A 27 11.70 22.49 -23.25
CA HIS A 27 11.37 23.35 -24.40
C HIS A 27 11.37 24.84 -24.05
N VAL A 28 10.88 25.23 -22.87
CA VAL A 28 10.96 26.64 -22.43
C VAL A 28 12.42 27.08 -22.28
N ARG A 29 13.31 26.19 -21.83
CA ARG A 29 14.76 26.47 -21.79
C ARG A 29 15.38 26.61 -23.18
N SER A 30 14.91 25.86 -24.18
CA SER A 30 15.49 25.84 -25.51
C SER A 30 14.85 26.83 -26.50
N CYS A 31 13.65 27.34 -26.22
CA CYS A 31 12.88 28.20 -27.12
C CYS A 31 12.57 29.56 -26.46
N SER A 32 13.29 30.60 -26.90
CA SER A 32 13.14 31.97 -26.37
C SER A 32 11.76 32.58 -26.61
N GLU A 33 11.10 32.27 -27.73
CA GLU A 33 9.74 32.76 -28.00
C GLU A 33 8.72 32.21 -27.00
N CYS A 34 8.81 30.93 -26.67
CA CYS A 34 7.90 30.31 -25.71
C CYS A 34 8.20 30.79 -24.28
N ALA A 35 9.48 30.98 -23.94
CA ALA A 35 9.88 31.57 -22.66
C ALA A 35 9.36 33.01 -22.50
N GLY A 36 9.50 33.85 -23.54
CA GLY A 36 9.04 35.23 -23.53
C GLY A 36 7.52 35.35 -23.34
N LYS A 37 6.74 34.57 -24.10
CA LYS A 37 5.27 34.55 -23.97
C LYS A 37 4.82 34.07 -22.59
N LEU A 38 5.52 33.10 -22.03
CA LEU A 38 5.20 32.57 -20.72
C LEU A 38 5.45 33.61 -19.63
N GLU A 39 6.53 34.37 -19.76
CA GLU A 39 6.85 35.48 -18.86
C GLU A 39 5.84 36.63 -18.98
N GLU A 40 5.35 36.94 -20.19
CA GLU A 40 4.27 37.90 -20.39
C GLU A 40 2.99 37.49 -19.65
N ILE A 41 2.58 36.22 -19.75
CA ILE A 41 1.40 35.70 -19.03
C ILE A 41 1.64 35.75 -17.51
N ARG A 42 2.84 35.42 -17.03
CA ARG A 42 3.15 35.53 -15.60
C ARG A 42 3.06 36.96 -15.09
N LYS A 43 3.53 37.93 -15.88
CA LYS A 43 3.41 39.36 -15.56
C LYS A 43 1.95 39.81 -15.51
N THR A 44 1.11 39.36 -16.44
CA THR A 44 -0.32 39.70 -16.37
C THR A 44 -0.99 39.07 -15.15
N MET A 45 -0.64 37.84 -14.79
CA MET A 45 -1.14 37.21 -13.55
C MET A 45 -0.70 37.95 -12.30
N ALA A 46 0.57 38.38 -12.22
CA ALA A 46 1.07 39.17 -11.11
C ALA A 46 0.30 40.50 -10.95
N LEU A 47 -0.18 41.11 -12.05
CA LEU A 47 -1.05 42.29 -11.98
C LEU A 47 -2.46 41.95 -11.51
N LEU A 48 -2.98 40.76 -11.82
CA LEU A 48 -4.28 40.30 -11.32
C LEU A 48 -4.22 39.97 -9.82
N ASP A 49 -3.08 39.47 -9.33
CA ASP A 49 -2.88 39.16 -7.91
C ASP A 49 -2.85 40.43 -7.02
N GLU A 50 -2.53 41.60 -7.59
CA GLU A 50 -2.63 42.90 -6.90
C GLU A 50 -4.09 43.31 -6.63
N TRP A 51 -5.07 42.66 -7.27
CA TRP A 51 -6.48 42.95 -7.04
C TRP A 51 -6.86 42.59 -5.59
N GLN A 52 -7.21 43.61 -4.80
CA GLN A 52 -7.69 43.38 -3.44
C GLN A 52 -9.06 42.69 -3.44
N THR A 53 -9.12 41.53 -2.79
CA THR A 53 -10.37 40.77 -2.66
C THR A 53 -11.32 41.55 -1.75
N PRO A 54 -12.52 41.94 -2.24
CA PRO A 54 -13.51 42.59 -1.40
C PRO A 54 -13.96 41.63 -0.28
N GLU A 55 -14.18 42.15 0.92
CA GLU A 55 -14.68 41.32 2.01
C GLU A 55 -16.00 40.63 1.61
N PRO A 56 -16.11 39.31 1.84
CA PRO A 56 -17.34 38.59 1.52
C PRO A 56 -18.50 39.18 2.32
N SER A 57 -19.70 39.18 1.73
CA SER A 57 -20.89 39.66 2.44
C SER A 57 -21.08 38.89 3.76
N PRO A 58 -21.59 39.50 4.84
CA PRO A 58 -21.76 38.85 6.14
C PRO A 58 -22.58 37.54 6.12
N TYR A 59 -23.40 37.33 5.10
CA TYR A 59 -24.22 36.13 4.91
C TYR A 59 -23.70 35.18 3.82
N PHE A 60 -22.50 35.42 3.28
CA PHE A 60 -21.93 34.60 2.22
C PHE A 60 -21.76 33.15 2.69
N ASP A 61 -21.12 32.95 3.84
CA ASP A 61 -20.85 31.62 4.39
C ASP A 61 -22.13 30.86 4.70
N THR A 62 -23.13 31.53 5.27
CA THR A 62 -24.40 30.89 5.63
C THR A 62 -25.15 30.44 4.38
N ARG A 63 -25.20 31.27 3.34
CA ARG A 63 -25.83 30.93 2.05
C ARG A 63 -25.04 29.85 1.30
N LEU A 64 -23.72 29.94 1.30
CA LEU A 64 -22.84 28.94 0.68
C LEU A 64 -23.02 27.58 1.34
N GLN A 65 -22.98 27.52 2.68
CA GLN A 65 -23.20 26.29 3.42
C GLN A 65 -24.61 25.72 3.19
N ALA A 66 -25.64 26.57 3.11
CA ALA A 66 -26.99 26.12 2.79
C ALA A 66 -27.05 25.45 1.41
N ARG A 67 -26.48 26.08 0.38
CA ARG A 67 -26.39 25.50 -0.98
C ARG A 67 -25.58 24.22 -1.03
N LEU A 68 -24.45 24.16 -0.32
CA LEU A 68 -23.63 22.95 -0.21
C LEU A 68 -24.40 21.79 0.43
N ARG A 69 -25.22 22.06 1.45
CA ARG A 69 -26.07 21.04 2.06
C ARG A 69 -27.18 20.59 1.13
N GLU A 70 -27.81 21.51 0.41
CA GLU A 70 -28.82 21.18 -0.61
C GLU A 70 -28.23 20.28 -1.70
N GLU A 71 -27.06 20.61 -2.24
CA GLU A 71 -26.40 19.78 -3.26
C GLU A 71 -25.93 18.43 -2.71
N LYS A 72 -25.41 18.38 -1.48
CA LYS A 72 -25.07 17.11 -0.82
C LYS A 72 -26.31 16.24 -0.53
N ALA A 73 -27.46 16.85 -0.26
CA ALA A 73 -28.73 16.15 -0.08
C ALA A 73 -29.32 15.67 -1.41
N LYS A 74 -29.05 16.38 -2.52
CA LYS A 74 -29.38 15.94 -3.88
C LYS A 74 -28.43 14.87 -4.42
N ALA A 75 -27.24 14.72 -3.84
CA ALA A 75 -26.32 13.64 -4.19
C ALA A 75 -27.09 12.30 -4.13
N PRO A 76 -26.92 11.41 -5.11
CA PRO A 76 -27.83 10.28 -5.29
C PRO A 76 -27.78 9.38 -4.06
N ALA A 77 -28.81 9.48 -3.22
CA ALA A 77 -29.16 8.50 -2.21
C ALA A 77 -29.74 7.26 -2.92
N GLY A 78 -28.94 6.66 -3.81
CA GLY A 78 -29.29 5.41 -4.47
C GLY A 78 -28.98 4.22 -3.57
N TRP A 79 -29.71 3.12 -3.75
CA TRP A 79 -29.50 1.84 -3.05
C TRP A 79 -28.02 1.37 -3.02
N LEU A 80 -27.21 1.76 -4.01
CA LEU A 80 -25.77 1.49 -4.08
C LEU A 80 -24.97 2.13 -2.92
N VAL A 81 -25.37 3.29 -2.42
CA VAL A 81 -24.73 3.92 -1.24
C VAL A 81 -25.05 3.12 0.03
N TRP A 82 -26.25 2.55 0.10
CA TRP A 82 -26.67 1.68 1.21
C TRP A 82 -25.91 0.34 1.22
N ILE A 83 -25.54 -0.21 0.05
CA ILE A 83 -24.74 -1.45 -0.07
C ILE A 83 -23.25 -1.21 0.19
N ARG A 84 -22.70 -0.03 -0.15
CA ARG A 84 -21.27 0.27 0.04
C ARG A 84 -20.82 0.27 1.50
N LYS A 85 -21.67 0.72 2.44
CA LYS A 85 -21.35 0.76 3.87
C LYS A 85 -21.16 -0.64 4.50
N PRO A 86 -22.08 -1.60 4.36
CA PRO A 86 -21.87 -2.95 4.86
C PRO A 86 -20.78 -3.70 4.09
N ALA A 87 -20.57 -3.42 2.79
CA ALA A 87 -19.50 -4.05 2.01
C ALA A 87 -18.10 -3.74 2.57
N LEU A 88 -17.83 -2.50 3.00
CA LEU A 88 -16.55 -2.12 3.63
C LEU A 88 -16.32 -2.84 4.96
N ALA A 89 -17.37 -2.97 5.78
CA ALA A 89 -17.29 -3.71 7.04
C ALA A 89 -17.01 -5.21 6.78
N LEU A 90 -17.68 -5.80 5.80
CA LEU A 90 -17.44 -7.19 5.40
C LEU A 90 -16.01 -7.40 4.90
N VAL A 91 -15.51 -6.55 4.01
CA VAL A 91 -14.12 -6.64 3.52
C VAL A 91 -13.11 -6.53 4.68
N ALA A 92 -13.32 -5.60 5.61
CA ALA A 92 -12.44 -5.47 6.78
C ALA A 92 -12.47 -6.73 7.66
N THR A 93 -13.64 -7.33 7.90
CA THR A 93 -13.74 -8.58 8.67
C THR A 93 -13.06 -9.75 7.96
N VAL A 94 -13.21 -9.88 6.65
CA VAL A 94 -12.55 -10.92 5.85
C VAL A 94 -11.03 -10.76 5.90
N LEU A 95 -10.51 -9.55 5.73
CA LEU A 95 -9.07 -9.28 5.86
C LEU A 95 -8.54 -9.61 7.25
N LEU A 96 -9.32 -9.31 8.30
CA LEU A 96 -8.96 -9.65 9.68
C LEU A 96 -8.89 -11.17 9.89
N ILE A 97 -9.89 -11.91 9.40
CA ILE A 97 -9.93 -13.38 9.47
C ILE A 97 -8.76 -14.00 8.70
N VAL A 98 -8.47 -13.51 7.49
CA VAL A 98 -7.34 -13.97 6.68
C VAL A 98 -6.00 -13.67 7.37
N GLY A 99 -5.85 -12.47 7.94
CA GLY A 99 -4.66 -12.10 8.72
C GLY A 99 -4.45 -13.00 9.94
N ILE A 100 -5.51 -13.28 10.71
CA ILE A 100 -5.44 -14.21 11.86
C ILE A 100 -5.07 -15.62 11.41
N THR A 101 -5.69 -16.12 10.33
CA THR A 101 -5.45 -17.50 9.87
C THR A 101 -4.03 -17.70 9.33
N MET A 102 -3.46 -16.72 8.62
CA MET A 102 -2.05 -16.76 8.22
C MET A 102 -1.13 -16.72 9.45
N PHE A 103 -1.37 -15.82 10.41
CA PHE A 103 -0.53 -15.71 11.60
C PHE A 103 -0.58 -16.95 12.51
N ARG A 104 -1.71 -17.68 12.52
CA ARG A 104 -1.83 -18.95 13.27
C ARG A 104 -1.17 -20.13 12.56
N ARG A 105 -1.08 -20.13 11.23
CA ARG A 105 -0.34 -21.16 10.49
C ARG A 105 1.16 -21.13 10.79
N ASP A 106 1.73 -19.95 11.03
CA ASP A 106 3.13 -19.81 11.45
C ASP A 106 3.37 -20.24 12.91
N LYS A 107 2.29 -20.47 13.68
CA LYS A 107 2.32 -20.92 15.08
C LYS A 107 1.46 -22.16 15.29
N VAL A 108 1.66 -23.23 14.50
CA VAL A 108 1.19 -24.56 14.92
C VAL A 108 2.07 -24.95 16.12
N PRO A 109 1.53 -25.07 17.36
CA PRO A 109 2.27 -25.69 18.42
C PRO A 109 2.36 -27.17 18.08
N ASP A 110 3.58 -27.70 18.02
CA ASP A 110 3.81 -29.13 18.04
C ASP A 110 3.20 -29.67 19.34
N ILE A 111 2.02 -30.27 19.26
CA ILE A 111 1.38 -30.93 20.40
C ILE A 111 2.08 -32.28 20.54
N ALA A 112 3.35 -32.24 20.97
CA ALA A 112 4.08 -33.41 21.39
C ALA A 112 3.31 -34.07 22.54
N GLY A 113 3.15 -35.39 22.43
CA GLY A 113 2.24 -36.24 23.18
C GLY A 113 2.07 -35.90 24.67
N VAL A 114 0.82 -35.84 25.10
CA VAL A 114 0.47 -35.80 26.52
C VAL A 114 0.78 -37.19 27.12
N PRO A 115 1.73 -37.30 28.07
CA PRO A 115 2.09 -38.57 28.68
C PRO A 115 0.93 -39.13 29.51
N GLY A 116 0.71 -40.45 29.45
CA GLY A 116 -0.37 -41.13 30.17
C GLY A 116 -1.63 -41.42 29.36
N THR A 117 -1.60 -41.23 28.04
CA THR A 117 -2.63 -41.74 27.12
C THR A 117 -2.04 -42.88 26.29
N ALA A 118 -2.83 -43.93 26.02
CA ALA A 118 -2.36 -45.11 25.28
C ALA A 118 -1.72 -44.75 23.92
N VAL A 119 -2.20 -43.69 23.26
CA VAL A 119 -1.62 -43.22 21.99
C VAL A 119 -0.29 -42.48 22.20
N GLY A 120 -0.16 -41.70 23.28
CA GLY A 120 1.09 -41.03 23.63
C GLY A 120 2.19 -42.00 24.05
N ASP A 121 1.85 -43.04 24.81
CA ASP A 121 2.80 -44.08 25.23
C ASP A 121 3.29 -44.90 24.04
N LEU A 122 2.41 -45.19 23.07
CA LEU A 122 2.80 -45.86 21.82
C LEU A 122 3.73 -44.98 20.97
N GLN A 123 3.43 -43.68 20.84
CA GLN A 123 4.32 -42.74 20.14
C GLN A 123 5.68 -42.58 20.83
N GLN A 124 5.73 -42.73 22.15
CA GLN A 124 6.98 -42.67 22.90
C GLN A 124 7.79 -43.96 22.76
N LEU A 125 7.15 -45.13 22.73
CA LEU A 125 7.84 -46.40 22.42
C LEU A 125 8.41 -46.41 21.00
N ASP A 126 7.65 -45.92 20.01
CA ASP A 126 8.06 -45.83 18.61
C ASP A 126 9.33 -44.97 18.45
N LYS A 127 9.37 -43.80 19.11
CA LYS A 127 10.56 -42.94 19.13
C LYS A 127 11.78 -43.57 19.80
N ASN A 128 11.60 -44.42 20.82
CA ASN A 128 12.72 -45.13 21.43
C ASN A 128 13.24 -46.24 20.53
N GLN A 129 12.37 -46.89 19.75
CA GLN A 129 12.76 -47.91 18.77
C GLN A 129 13.70 -47.32 17.70
N ASP A 130 13.39 -46.14 17.16
CA ASP A 130 14.26 -45.42 16.22
C ASP A 130 15.65 -45.15 16.83
N LEU A 131 15.69 -44.81 18.13
CA LEU A 131 16.94 -44.61 18.85
C LEU A 131 17.74 -45.91 18.97
N TYR A 132 17.09 -47.06 19.14
CA TYR A 132 17.75 -48.36 19.21
C TYR A 132 18.28 -48.83 17.85
N SER A 133 17.62 -48.49 16.73
CA SER A 133 18.13 -48.78 15.39
C SER A 133 19.37 -47.97 15.02
N ASP A 134 19.55 -46.78 15.59
CA ASP A 134 20.76 -45.97 15.38
C ASP A 134 21.99 -46.54 16.11
N PHE A 135 21.85 -47.53 17.03
CA PHE A 135 23.01 -48.22 17.62
C PHE A 135 23.67 -49.22 16.66
N ASP A 136 23.00 -49.68 15.60
CA ASP A 136 23.62 -50.50 14.55
C ASP A 136 24.74 -49.71 13.83
N VAL A 137 24.63 -48.37 13.81
CA VAL A 137 25.65 -47.46 13.27
C VAL A 137 26.86 -47.30 14.21
N LEU A 138 26.70 -47.60 15.51
CA LEU A 138 27.80 -47.54 16.48
C LEU A 138 28.65 -48.82 16.49
N ASP A 139 28.11 -49.97 16.08
CA ASP A 139 28.87 -51.23 15.95
C ASP A 139 29.86 -51.15 14.76
N ASP A 140 29.47 -50.50 13.66
CA ASP A 140 30.34 -50.26 12.49
C ASP A 140 31.57 -49.38 12.83
N LEU A 141 31.47 -48.45 13.79
CA LEU A 141 32.59 -47.62 14.22
C LEU A 141 33.58 -48.36 15.13
N GLN A 142 33.16 -49.44 15.79
CA GLN A 142 34.04 -50.24 16.64
C GLN A 142 34.88 -51.24 15.82
N VAL A 143 34.37 -51.68 14.66
CA VAL A 143 35.12 -52.55 13.73
C VAL A 143 36.26 -51.80 13.01
N GLU A 144 36.14 -50.49 12.76
CA GLU A 144 37.23 -49.70 12.14
C GLU A 144 38.40 -49.39 13.09
N GLN A 145 38.19 -49.32 14.41
CA GLN A 145 39.28 -49.06 15.36
C GLN A 145 40.21 -50.26 15.57
N ASP A 146 39.73 -51.50 15.39
CA ASP A 146 40.56 -52.70 15.58
C ASP A 146 41.48 -53.00 14.37
N GLN A 147 41.18 -52.45 13.18
CA GLN A 147 42.03 -52.65 11.98
C GLN A 147 43.21 -51.68 11.87
N THR A 148 43.23 -50.58 12.63
CA THR A 148 44.30 -49.57 12.55
C THR A 148 45.41 -49.73 13.59
N ALA A 149 45.37 -50.79 14.41
CA ALA A 149 46.35 -51.10 15.44
C ALA A 149 47.05 -52.46 15.22
N ASN A 150 47.75 -52.63 14.09
CA ASN A 150 48.87 -53.59 14.02
C ASN A 150 49.96 -53.04 13.08
N PRO A 151 51.21 -52.87 13.55
CA PRO A 151 52.29 -52.18 12.82
C PRO A 151 52.80 -52.91 11.58
#